data_AF-T2IKT1-F1
#
_entry.id   AF-T2IKT1-F1
#
_cell.length_a   1.000
_cell.length_b   1.000
_cell.length_c   1.000
_cell.angle_alpha   90.00
_cell.angle_beta   90.00
_cell.angle_gamma   90.00
#
_symmetry.space_group_name_H-M   'P 1'
#
loop_
_entity.id
_entity.type
_entity.pdbx_description
1 polymer ?
#
loop_
_entity_poly.entity_id
_entity_poly.type
_entity_poly.pdbx_seq_one_letter_code
_entity_poly.pdbx_strand_id
1 'polypeptide(L)'
;MAQNVNNIKDHVDLFHQPEYQELFENKKQFEGMPDAEKVKEVAEWTKTWEYREKNFAREALTINPAKACQPLGSLLAAVGFEGTLPFVHGSQGCVAYFRTHLTRHFKEPVSAVSSSMTENAAVFGGLRNMVDGLANAYALYKPKMIAICTTCMAEVIGDDLGAFVGNARQDGSIPDDFPVPFAHTPSFVGSHITGYDSMMKSILDTLTEGKKAETTNGKINFIPGFETYIGNLRELKKSSLRLI
;
A
#
# COMPACT_ATOMS: atom_id res chain seq x y z
N MET A 1 32.25 27.16 -10.62
CA MET A 1 31.46 28.37 -10.96
C MET A 1 30.08 28.24 -10.34
N ALA A 2 29.48 29.35 -9.90
CA ALA A 2 28.08 29.33 -9.46
C ALA A 2 27.14 28.94 -10.62
N GLN A 3 25.94 28.47 -10.27
CA GLN A 3 24.87 28.16 -11.22
C GLN A 3 24.68 29.28 -12.27
N ASN A 4 24.43 28.92 -13.53
CA ASN A 4 24.09 29.89 -14.57
C ASN A 4 22.57 30.01 -14.68
N VAL A 5 22.00 31.19 -14.39
CA VAL A 5 20.54 31.42 -14.46
C VAL A 5 19.97 31.23 -15.87
N ASN A 6 20.78 31.45 -16.91
CA ASN A 6 20.38 31.27 -18.30
C ASN A 6 20.60 29.82 -18.80
N ASN A 7 21.24 28.97 -17.99
CA ASN A 7 21.46 27.56 -18.29
C ASN A 7 21.61 26.77 -16.98
N ILE A 8 20.49 26.59 -16.27
CA ILE A 8 20.47 25.95 -14.95
C ILE A 8 20.81 24.47 -15.14
N LYS A 9 21.91 24.02 -14.52
CA LYS A 9 22.26 22.62 -14.40
C LYS A 9 21.59 22.02 -13.17
N ASP A 10 20.72 21.03 -13.35
CA ASP A 10 20.13 20.30 -12.22
C ASP A 10 21.13 19.30 -11.61
N HIS A 11 20.68 18.50 -10.64
CA HIS A 11 21.55 17.55 -9.94
C HIS A 11 22.22 16.50 -10.84
N VAL A 12 21.73 16.27 -12.07
CA VAL A 12 22.39 15.37 -13.02
C VAL A 12 23.69 15.99 -13.51
N ASP A 13 23.63 17.24 -13.99
CA ASP A 13 24.78 17.88 -14.63
C ASP A 13 25.64 18.73 -13.68
N LEU A 14 25.02 19.28 -12.63
CA LEU A 14 25.66 20.19 -11.67
C LEU A 14 26.89 19.55 -11.03
N PHE A 15 26.77 18.29 -10.61
CA PHE A 15 27.78 17.58 -9.85
C PHE A 15 28.94 17.05 -10.70
N HIS A 16 28.83 17.07 -12.03
CA HIS A 16 29.94 16.75 -12.93
C HIS A 16 30.94 17.90 -13.11
N GLN A 17 30.65 19.07 -12.55
CA GLN A 17 31.54 20.23 -12.67
C GLN A 17 32.81 20.06 -11.83
N PRO A 18 33.96 20.62 -12.30
CA PRO A 18 35.27 20.38 -11.68
C PRO A 18 35.31 20.65 -10.17
N GLU A 19 34.67 21.73 -9.71
CA GLU A 19 34.63 22.10 -8.30
C GLU A 19 33.88 21.09 -7.42
N TYR A 20 32.84 20.42 -7.95
CA TYR A 20 32.12 19.38 -7.22
C TYR A 20 32.88 18.06 -7.27
N GLN A 21 33.56 17.76 -8.38
CA GLN A 21 34.44 16.58 -8.47
C GLN A 21 35.62 16.70 -7.49
N GLU A 22 36.24 17.88 -7.39
CA GLU A 22 37.29 18.16 -6.41
C GLU A 22 36.75 18.05 -4.97
N LEU A 23 35.57 18.60 -4.70
CA LEU A 23 34.91 18.48 -3.40
C LEU A 23 34.63 17.01 -3.03
N PHE A 24 34.16 16.19 -3.97
CA PHE A 24 33.95 14.76 -3.71
C PHE A 24 35.27 14.01 -3.49
N GLU A 25 36.32 14.34 -4.25
CA GLU A 25 37.64 13.74 -4.04
C GLU A 25 38.20 14.08 -2.66
N ASN A 26 38.07 15.34 -2.25
CA ASN A 26 38.46 15.76 -0.90
C ASN A 26 37.60 15.09 0.18
N LYS A 27 36.31 14.85 -0.08
CA LYS A 27 35.43 14.17 0.86
C LYS A 27 35.85 12.72 1.11
N LYS A 28 36.31 11.99 0.09
CA LYS A 28 36.72 10.57 0.19
C LYS A 28 37.75 10.31 1.28
N GLN A 29 38.62 11.30 1.56
CA GLN A 29 39.62 11.26 2.64
C GLN A 29 39.00 10.97 4.02
N PHE A 30 37.73 11.33 4.20
CA PHE A 30 37.00 11.26 5.48
C PHE A 30 35.92 10.17 5.50
N GLU A 31 35.72 9.43 4.41
CA GLU A 31 34.62 8.46 4.29
C GLU A 31 34.98 7.04 4.75
N GLY A 32 36.27 6.71 4.83
CA GLY A 32 36.72 5.36 5.19
C GLY A 32 36.25 4.27 4.22
N MET A 33 36.05 4.61 2.95
CA MET A 33 35.62 3.65 1.92
C MET A 33 36.74 2.66 1.55
N PRO A 34 36.39 1.43 1.13
CA PRO A 34 37.35 0.54 0.47
C PRO A 34 37.96 1.21 -0.76
N ASP A 35 39.22 0.89 -1.06
CA ASP A 35 39.90 1.39 -2.25
C ASP A 35 39.23 0.88 -3.55
N ALA A 36 39.55 1.54 -4.66
CA ALA A 36 38.94 1.25 -5.96
C ALA A 36 39.22 -0.18 -6.46
N GLU A 37 40.40 -0.72 -6.14
CA GLU A 37 40.77 -2.09 -6.53
C GLU A 37 39.90 -3.10 -5.78
N LYS A 38 39.71 -2.91 -4.48
CA LYS A 38 38.87 -3.78 -3.65
C LYS A 38 37.40 -3.70 -4.04
N VAL A 39 36.88 -2.51 -4.33
CA VAL A 39 35.51 -2.34 -4.85
C VAL A 39 35.34 -3.13 -6.15
N LYS A 40 36.31 -3.03 -7.08
CA LYS A 40 36.28 -3.76 -8.34
C LYS A 40 36.37 -5.27 -8.14
N GLU A 41 37.27 -5.75 -7.29
CA GLU A 41 37.44 -7.16 -6.94
C GLU A 41 36.11 -7.76 -6.43
N VAL A 42 35.48 -7.12 -5.45
CA VAL A 42 34.21 -7.59 -4.87
C VAL A 42 33.09 -7.49 -5.89
N ALA A 43 33.04 -6.43 -6.69
CA ALA A 43 32.03 -6.28 -7.74
C ALA A 43 32.11 -7.42 -8.79
N GLU A 44 33.31 -7.82 -9.20
CA GLU A 44 33.48 -8.97 -10.09
C GLU A 44 33.14 -10.29 -9.40
N TRP A 45 33.53 -10.48 -8.13
CA TRP A 45 33.14 -11.65 -7.35
C TRP A 45 31.62 -11.81 -7.24
N THR A 46 30.87 -10.73 -7.02
CA THR A 46 29.40 -10.78 -6.92
C THR A 46 28.70 -11.24 -8.20
N LYS A 47 29.41 -11.26 -9.34
CA LYS A 47 28.91 -11.74 -10.64
C LYS A 47 29.26 -13.20 -10.92
N THR A 48 30.03 -13.86 -10.04
CA THR A 48 30.50 -15.23 -10.23
C THR A 48 29.45 -16.29 -9.87
N TRP A 49 29.68 -17.52 -10.34
CA TRP A 49 28.90 -18.70 -9.96
C TRP A 49 29.04 -19.07 -8.49
N GLU A 50 30.23 -18.90 -7.92
CA GLU A 50 30.47 -19.12 -6.49
C GLU A 50 29.60 -18.18 -5.64
N TYR A 51 29.55 -16.89 -5.99
CA TYR A 51 28.69 -15.95 -5.27
C TYR A 51 27.22 -16.27 -5.48
N ARG A 52 26.82 -16.70 -6.69
CA ARG A 52 25.45 -17.16 -6.94
C ARG A 52 25.06 -18.29 -5.98
N GLU A 53 25.89 -19.31 -5.78
CA GLU A 53 25.58 -20.40 -4.85
C GLU A 53 25.34 -19.87 -3.43
N LYS A 54 26.20 -18.98 -2.93
CA LYS A 54 26.02 -18.32 -1.61
C LYS A 54 24.74 -17.48 -1.55
N ASN A 55 24.44 -16.75 -2.64
CA ASN A 55 23.27 -15.90 -2.75
C ASN A 55 21.97 -16.72 -2.69
N PHE A 56 21.95 -17.88 -3.35
CA PHE A 56 20.80 -18.80 -3.36
C PHE A 56 20.69 -19.66 -2.10
N ALA A 57 21.79 -19.83 -1.35
CA ALA A 57 21.79 -20.50 -0.04
C ALA A 57 21.28 -19.63 1.12
N ARG A 58 20.76 -18.41 0.86
CA ARG A 58 20.20 -17.54 1.90
C ARG A 58 18.86 -18.08 2.41
N GLU A 59 18.71 -18.11 3.73
CA GLU A 59 17.48 -18.56 4.39
C GLU A 59 16.70 -17.44 5.10
N ALA A 60 17.39 -16.38 5.56
CA ALA A 60 16.78 -15.31 6.36
C ALA A 60 16.81 -13.92 5.70
N LEU A 61 17.93 -13.56 5.07
CA LEU A 61 18.11 -12.24 4.48
C LEU A 61 17.40 -12.14 3.13
N THR A 62 16.47 -11.21 3.02
CA THR A 62 15.85 -10.82 1.75
C THR A 62 16.44 -9.49 1.27
N ILE A 63 16.83 -9.41 -0.02
CA ILE A 63 17.37 -8.19 -0.65
C ILE A 63 16.57 -7.94 -1.91
N ASN A 64 16.13 -6.70 -2.11
CA ASN A 64 15.34 -6.25 -3.27
C ASN A 64 14.11 -7.16 -3.57
N PRO A 65 13.19 -7.35 -2.62
CA PRO A 65 12.02 -8.19 -2.84
C PRO A 65 11.11 -7.61 -3.91
N ALA A 66 10.62 -8.47 -4.81
CA ALA A 66 9.62 -8.12 -5.83
C ALA A 66 8.19 -8.37 -5.32
N LYS A 67 7.87 -7.88 -4.12
CA LYS A 67 6.53 -7.93 -3.52
C LYS A 67 6.29 -6.77 -2.57
N ALA A 68 5.03 -6.39 -2.39
CA ALA A 68 4.57 -5.51 -1.32
C ALA A 68 3.71 -6.26 -0.29
N CYS A 69 3.35 -5.61 0.81
CA CYS A 69 2.50 -6.19 1.87
C CYS A 69 0.99 -6.06 1.59
N GLN A 70 0.18 -6.84 2.30
CA GLN A 70 -1.26 -6.99 2.06
C GLN A 70 -2.04 -5.67 1.92
N PRO A 71 -1.92 -4.68 2.82
CA PRO A 71 -2.84 -3.53 2.82
C PRO A 71 -2.72 -2.66 1.56
N LEU A 72 -1.59 -2.73 0.82
CA LEU A 72 -1.48 -2.08 -0.49
C LEU A 72 -2.53 -2.62 -1.48
N GLY A 73 -2.72 -3.94 -1.50
CA GLY A 73 -3.73 -4.57 -2.36
C GLY A 73 -5.14 -4.35 -1.88
N SER A 74 -5.35 -4.33 -0.56
CA SER A 74 -6.65 -3.97 0.01
C SER A 74 -7.07 -2.56 -0.36
N LEU A 75 -6.12 -1.61 -0.35
CA LEU A 75 -6.37 -0.25 -0.83
C LEU A 75 -6.81 -0.25 -2.29
N LEU A 76 -6.10 -0.98 -3.17
CA LEU A 76 -6.41 -1.05 -4.60
C LEU A 76 -7.78 -1.70 -4.87
N ALA A 77 -8.15 -2.72 -4.11
CA ALA A 77 -9.48 -3.32 -4.17
C ALA A 77 -10.56 -2.29 -3.79
N ALA A 78 -10.39 -1.61 -2.66
CA ALA A 78 -11.35 -0.65 -2.13
C ALA A 78 -11.60 0.55 -3.07
N VAL A 79 -10.57 1.12 -3.69
CA VAL A 79 -10.74 2.26 -4.63
C VAL A 79 -11.50 1.89 -5.91
N GLY A 80 -11.66 0.59 -6.20
CA GLY A 80 -12.45 0.10 -7.33
C GLY A 80 -13.96 0.21 -7.15
N PHE A 81 -14.45 0.51 -5.93
CA PHE A 81 -15.86 0.61 -5.61
C PHE A 81 -16.34 2.06 -5.54
N GLU A 82 -17.56 2.30 -6.01
CA GLU A 82 -18.13 3.64 -6.12
C GLU A 82 -18.19 4.36 -4.77
N GLY A 83 -17.64 5.58 -4.70
CA GLY A 83 -17.72 6.42 -3.50
C GLY A 83 -17.08 5.79 -2.26
N THR A 84 -16.15 4.85 -2.43
CA THR A 84 -15.54 4.10 -1.33
C THR A 84 -14.28 4.80 -0.83
N LEU A 85 -14.18 4.95 0.49
CA LEU A 85 -12.98 5.46 1.15
C LEU A 85 -12.19 4.30 1.77
N PRO A 86 -10.97 3.99 1.28
CA PRO A 86 -10.08 3.08 1.97
C PRO A 86 -9.66 3.64 3.33
N PHE A 87 -9.83 2.83 4.36
CA PHE A 87 -9.48 3.15 5.75
C PHE A 87 -8.52 2.08 6.26
N VAL A 88 -7.35 2.49 6.74
CA VAL A 88 -6.36 1.55 7.28
C VAL A 88 -6.31 1.71 8.79
N HIS A 89 -6.84 0.72 9.50
CA HIS A 89 -6.76 0.64 10.94
C HIS A 89 -5.34 0.29 11.37
N GLY A 90 -4.68 1.18 12.11
CA GLY A 90 -3.29 1.00 12.52
C GLY A 90 -2.45 2.26 12.37
N SER A 91 -1.16 2.03 12.07
CA SER A 91 -0.14 3.07 12.01
C SER A 91 -0.24 3.92 10.74
N GLN A 92 -0.31 5.24 10.89
CA GLN A 92 -0.50 6.18 9.78
C GLN A 92 0.64 6.20 8.74
N GLY A 93 1.87 5.83 9.14
CA GLY A 93 3.01 5.75 8.23
C GLY A 93 2.77 4.76 7.07
N CYS A 94 2.04 3.69 7.32
CA CYS A 94 1.66 2.72 6.28
C CYS A 94 0.80 3.40 5.19
N VAL A 95 -0.18 4.20 5.58
CA VAL A 95 -1.09 4.89 4.65
C VAL A 95 -0.35 5.89 3.77
N ALA A 96 0.59 6.64 4.34
CA ALA A 96 1.45 7.52 3.57
C ALA A 96 2.22 6.74 2.49
N TYR A 97 2.84 5.61 2.85
CA TYR A 97 3.55 4.76 1.89
C TYR A 97 2.65 4.21 0.79
N PHE A 98 1.47 3.67 1.12
CA PHE A 98 0.58 3.09 0.12
C PHE A 98 0.09 4.15 -0.88
N ARG A 99 -0.34 5.31 -0.39
CA ARG A 99 -0.76 6.43 -1.22
C ARG A 99 0.38 6.88 -2.14
N THR A 100 1.57 7.13 -1.59
CA THR A 100 2.72 7.54 -2.39
C THR A 100 3.14 6.47 -3.40
N HIS A 101 3.08 5.19 -3.06
CA HIS A 101 3.42 4.09 -3.96
C HIS A 101 2.51 4.07 -5.19
N LEU A 102 1.20 4.12 -4.97
CA LEU A 102 0.22 4.12 -6.05
C LEU A 102 0.21 5.45 -6.84
N THR A 103 0.34 6.61 -6.18
CA THR A 103 0.48 7.90 -6.87
C THR A 103 1.74 7.97 -7.73
N ARG A 104 2.86 7.40 -7.30
CA ARG A 104 4.07 7.33 -8.13
C ARG A 104 3.88 6.46 -9.36
N HIS A 105 3.10 5.39 -9.27
CA HIS A 105 2.79 4.50 -10.40
C HIS A 105 1.80 5.15 -11.37
N PHE A 106 0.63 5.58 -10.88
CA PHE A 106 -0.46 6.08 -11.72
C PHE A 106 -0.33 7.56 -12.11
N LYS A 107 0.49 8.34 -11.40
CA LYS A 107 0.54 9.81 -11.47
C LYS A 107 -0.78 10.49 -11.10
N GLU A 108 -1.62 9.80 -10.34
CA GLU A 108 -2.95 10.26 -9.91
C GLU A 108 -3.04 10.36 -8.38
N PRO A 109 -3.96 11.19 -7.84
CA PRO A 109 -4.27 11.19 -6.41
C PRO A 109 -4.78 9.82 -5.95
N VAL A 110 -4.25 9.35 -4.82
CA VAL A 110 -4.79 8.16 -4.13
C VAL A 110 -5.19 8.56 -2.72
N SER A 111 -6.50 8.50 -2.47
CA SER A 111 -7.13 8.85 -1.21
C SER A 111 -7.27 7.63 -0.30
N ALA A 112 -6.79 7.76 0.92
CA ALA A 112 -6.97 6.79 2.00
C ALA A 112 -6.72 7.47 3.34
N VAL A 113 -7.35 6.96 4.38
CA VAL A 113 -7.22 7.47 5.76
C VAL A 113 -6.68 6.40 6.70
N SER A 114 -6.29 6.84 7.90
CA SER A 114 -5.69 6.04 8.96
C SER A 114 -6.48 6.24 10.25
N SER A 115 -6.62 5.21 11.08
CA SER A 115 -7.08 5.37 12.46
C SER A 115 -6.01 6.00 13.38
N SER A 116 -4.76 6.02 12.91
CA SER A 116 -3.62 6.71 13.51
C SER A 116 -3.33 6.24 14.93
N MET A 117 -3.32 4.92 15.09
CA MET A 117 -2.91 4.28 16.34
C MET A 117 -1.46 4.67 16.68
N THR A 118 -1.25 4.98 17.95
CA THR A 118 0.06 5.26 18.55
C THR A 118 0.41 4.17 19.57
N GLU A 119 1.57 4.31 20.23
CA GLU A 119 2.06 3.30 21.19
C GLU A 119 1.08 3.00 22.33
N ASN A 120 0.27 3.97 22.76
CA ASN A 120 -0.76 3.75 23.79
C ASN A 120 -1.77 2.65 23.40
N ALA A 121 -2.03 2.47 22.10
CA ALA A 121 -2.92 1.43 21.62
C ALA A 121 -2.35 0.02 21.82
N ALA A 122 -1.04 -0.13 22.04
CA ALA A 122 -0.45 -1.42 22.41
C ALA A 122 -0.90 -1.89 23.80
N VAL A 123 -1.32 -0.97 24.68
CA VAL A 123 -1.82 -1.30 26.03
C VAL A 123 -3.34 -1.41 26.04
N PHE A 124 -4.03 -0.50 25.34
CA PHE A 124 -5.49 -0.34 25.46
C PHE A 124 -6.29 -0.81 24.24
N GLY A 125 -5.62 -1.29 23.19
CA GLY A 125 -6.24 -1.59 21.89
C GLY A 125 -6.62 -0.33 21.10
N GLY A 126 -7.03 -0.54 19.85
CA GLY A 126 -7.34 0.52 18.90
C GLY A 126 -8.81 0.99 18.86
N LEU A 127 -9.65 0.63 19.84
CA LEU A 127 -11.10 0.89 19.77
C LEU A 127 -11.43 2.37 19.56
N ARG A 128 -10.86 3.26 20.39
CA ARG A 128 -11.16 4.70 20.28
C ARG A 128 -10.65 5.29 18.96
N ASN A 129 -9.51 4.81 18.46
CA ASN A 129 -9.02 5.17 17.13
C ASN A 129 -10.01 4.78 16.02
N MET A 130 -10.67 3.63 16.13
CA MET A 130 -11.68 3.20 15.17
C MET A 130 -12.93 4.09 15.24
N VAL A 131 -13.47 4.30 16.44
CA VAL A 131 -14.69 5.10 16.68
C VAL A 131 -14.50 6.52 16.15
N ASP A 132 -13.48 7.22 16.64
CA ASP A 132 -13.21 8.61 16.25
C ASP A 132 -12.77 8.70 14.78
N GLY A 133 -11.99 7.72 14.31
CA GLY A 133 -11.53 7.66 12.93
C GLY A 133 -12.69 7.53 11.95
N LEU A 134 -13.65 6.64 12.22
CA LEU A 134 -14.83 6.47 11.39
C LEU A 134 -15.73 7.71 11.39
N ALA A 135 -15.97 8.31 12.56
CA ALA A 135 -16.74 9.55 12.67
C ALA A 135 -16.14 10.68 11.82
N ASN A 136 -14.83 10.90 11.96
CA ASN A 136 -14.10 11.92 11.22
C ASN A 136 -14.08 11.62 9.71
N ALA A 137 -13.80 10.38 9.33
CA ALA A 137 -13.74 9.97 7.93
C ALA A 137 -15.10 10.15 7.24
N TYR A 138 -16.18 9.74 7.91
CA TYR A 138 -17.54 9.88 7.41
C TYR A 138 -17.94 11.36 7.25
N ALA A 139 -17.72 12.18 8.28
CA ALA A 139 -18.11 13.59 8.27
C ALA A 139 -17.33 14.42 7.24
N LEU A 140 -16.02 14.20 7.11
CA LEU A 140 -15.15 15.02 6.27
C LEU A 140 -15.21 14.63 4.79
N TYR A 141 -15.17 13.33 4.48
CA TYR A 141 -15.04 12.84 3.10
C TYR A 141 -16.36 12.41 2.49
N LYS A 142 -17.43 12.26 3.29
CA LYS A 142 -18.77 11.88 2.86
C LYS A 142 -18.80 10.66 1.91
N PRO A 143 -18.10 9.55 2.24
CA PRO A 143 -18.09 8.37 1.40
C PRO A 143 -19.47 7.68 1.37
N LYS A 144 -19.70 6.87 0.34
CA LYS A 144 -20.82 5.91 0.28
C LYS A 144 -20.53 4.61 1.02
N MET A 145 -19.26 4.27 1.18
CA MET A 145 -18.77 3.07 1.87
C MET A 145 -17.37 3.34 2.46
N ILE A 146 -17.06 2.80 3.63
CA ILE A 146 -15.69 2.81 4.18
C ILE A 146 -15.18 1.37 4.21
N ALA A 147 -14.08 1.10 3.51
CA ALA A 147 -13.49 -0.24 3.45
C ALA A 147 -12.25 -0.31 4.35
N ILE A 148 -12.32 -1.11 5.41
CA ILE A 148 -11.31 -1.17 6.47
C ILE A 148 -10.33 -2.32 6.25
N CYS A 149 -9.04 -2.01 6.18
CA CYS A 149 -7.97 -3.01 6.29
C CYS A 149 -7.07 -2.68 7.48
N THR A 150 -6.11 -3.54 7.82
CA THR A 150 -5.26 -3.40 9.00
C THR A 150 -3.78 -3.29 8.68
N THR A 151 -3.04 -2.50 9.47
CA THR A 151 -1.58 -2.59 9.48
C THR A 151 -1.12 -3.76 10.35
N CYS A 152 0.15 -4.16 10.21
CA CYS A 152 0.74 -5.21 11.04
C CYS A 152 0.67 -4.92 12.55
N MET A 153 0.67 -3.64 12.97
CA MET A 153 0.58 -3.30 14.38
C MET A 153 -0.79 -3.67 14.98
N ALA A 154 -1.88 -3.35 14.29
CA ALA A 154 -3.23 -3.71 14.72
C ALA A 154 -3.42 -5.23 14.77
N GLU A 155 -2.83 -5.94 13.82
CA GLU A 155 -2.87 -7.40 13.75
C GLU A 155 -2.10 -8.07 14.90
N VAL A 156 -0.93 -7.53 15.28
CA VAL A 156 -0.13 -8.06 16.40
C VAL A 156 -0.81 -7.78 17.74
N ILE A 157 -1.43 -6.61 17.89
CA ILE A 157 -2.22 -6.27 19.09
C ILE A 157 -3.46 -7.17 19.19
N GLY A 158 -4.04 -7.57 18.05
CA GLY A 158 -5.20 -8.44 17.98
C GLY A 158 -6.52 -7.69 18.10
N ASP A 159 -6.60 -6.48 17.53
CA ASP A 159 -7.83 -5.67 17.53
C ASP A 159 -8.97 -6.39 16.77
N ASP A 160 -10.13 -6.56 17.40
CA ASP A 160 -11.33 -7.13 16.79
C ASP A 160 -12.09 -6.06 15.99
N LEU A 161 -11.93 -6.08 14.67
CA LEU A 161 -12.56 -5.10 13.77
C LEU A 161 -14.09 -5.17 13.81
N GLY A 162 -14.66 -6.37 13.92
CA GLY A 162 -16.11 -6.56 13.93
C GLY A 162 -16.74 -5.94 15.17
N ALA A 163 -16.16 -6.23 16.34
CA ALA A 163 -16.58 -5.61 17.60
C ALA A 163 -16.39 -4.09 17.58
N PHE A 164 -15.27 -3.60 17.04
CA PHE A 164 -14.99 -2.16 17.00
C PHE A 164 -15.94 -1.40 16.08
N VAL A 165 -16.25 -1.94 14.89
CA VAL A 165 -17.25 -1.35 13.98
C VAL A 165 -18.64 -1.38 14.61
N GLY A 166 -19.01 -2.47 15.30
CA GLY A 166 -20.26 -2.56 16.04
C GLY A 166 -20.39 -1.47 17.11
N ASN A 167 -19.33 -1.26 17.90
CA ASN A 167 -19.29 -0.20 18.90
C ASN A 167 -19.33 1.20 18.28
N ALA A 168 -18.66 1.42 17.14
CA ALA A 168 -18.70 2.70 16.44
C ALA A 168 -20.12 3.07 15.96
N ARG A 169 -20.92 2.07 15.55
CA ARG A 169 -22.35 2.25 15.25
C ARG A 169 -23.16 2.59 16.50
N GLN A 170 -22.97 1.83 17.59
CA GLN A 170 -23.65 2.09 18.86
C GLN A 170 -23.35 3.48 19.44
N ASP A 171 -22.11 3.96 19.30
CA ASP A 171 -21.67 5.29 19.72
C ASP A 171 -22.13 6.41 18.74
N GLY A 172 -22.84 6.06 17.65
CA GLY A 172 -23.36 7.01 16.66
C GLY A 172 -22.29 7.64 15.75
N SER A 173 -21.10 7.04 15.66
CA SER A 173 -20.01 7.55 14.81
C SER A 173 -20.32 7.44 13.33
N ILE A 174 -21.11 6.42 12.95
CA ILE A 174 -21.59 6.17 11.59
C ILE A 174 -23.04 5.66 11.67
N PRO A 175 -23.87 5.88 10.63
CA PRO A 175 -25.22 5.32 10.57
C PRO A 175 -25.22 3.78 10.62
N ASP A 176 -26.25 3.17 11.18
CA ASP A 176 -26.34 1.71 11.34
C ASP A 176 -26.34 0.95 10.01
N ASP A 177 -26.94 1.53 8.97
CA ASP A 177 -27.05 0.97 7.62
C ASP A 177 -25.87 1.34 6.70
N PHE A 178 -24.94 2.18 7.17
CA PHE A 178 -23.79 2.61 6.39
C PHE A 178 -22.85 1.41 6.13
N PRO A 179 -22.48 1.07 4.88
CA PRO A 179 -21.68 -0.12 4.61
C PRO A 179 -20.22 0.07 5.04
N VAL A 180 -19.74 -0.86 5.87
CA VAL A 180 -18.36 -0.86 6.37
C VAL A 180 -17.75 -2.27 6.29
N PRO A 181 -17.36 -2.73 5.09
CA PRO A 181 -16.60 -3.97 4.95
C PRO A 181 -15.24 -3.83 5.64
N PHE A 182 -14.80 -4.88 6.32
CA PHE A 182 -13.49 -4.94 6.97
C PHE A 182 -12.78 -6.28 6.71
N ALA A 183 -11.45 -6.23 6.60
CA ALA A 183 -10.62 -7.41 6.41
C ALA A 183 -9.33 -7.32 7.24
N HIS A 184 -8.98 -8.42 7.90
CA HIS A 184 -7.67 -8.60 8.51
C HIS A 184 -6.63 -8.82 7.41
N THR A 185 -5.61 -7.95 7.36
CA THR A 185 -4.62 -7.91 6.28
C THR A 185 -3.18 -7.90 6.82
N PRO A 186 -2.75 -8.96 7.53
CA PRO A 186 -1.45 -9.01 8.17
C PRO A 186 -0.32 -8.98 7.15
N SER A 187 0.51 -7.93 7.21
CA SER A 187 1.64 -7.73 6.30
C SER A 187 2.69 -8.85 6.33
N PHE A 188 2.70 -9.65 7.39
CA PHE A 188 3.61 -10.79 7.58
C PHE A 188 3.08 -12.10 6.97
N VAL A 189 1.89 -12.10 6.36
CA VAL A 189 1.34 -13.24 5.60
C VAL A 189 1.23 -12.86 4.13
N GLY A 190 1.68 -13.74 3.23
CA GLY A 190 1.50 -13.57 1.79
C GLY A 190 2.12 -12.28 1.23
N SER A 191 1.31 -11.51 0.49
CA SER A 191 1.70 -10.24 -0.14
C SER A 191 0.48 -9.35 -0.45
N HIS A 192 0.70 -8.19 -1.08
CA HIS A 192 -0.35 -7.32 -1.61
C HIS A 192 -1.49 -8.04 -2.35
N ILE A 193 -1.21 -9.09 -3.13
CA ILE A 193 -2.26 -9.83 -3.86
C ILE A 193 -3.20 -10.56 -2.88
N THR A 194 -2.67 -11.07 -1.77
CA THR A 194 -3.47 -11.67 -0.69
C THR A 194 -4.38 -10.63 -0.05
N GLY A 195 -3.88 -9.42 0.20
CA GLY A 195 -4.70 -8.34 0.77
C GLY A 195 -5.78 -7.84 -0.18
N TYR A 196 -5.53 -7.87 -1.50
CA TYR A 196 -6.56 -7.59 -2.51
C TYR A 196 -7.70 -8.60 -2.39
N ASP A 197 -7.38 -9.90 -2.33
CA ASP A 197 -8.37 -10.98 -2.21
C ASP A 197 -9.19 -10.86 -0.92
N SER A 198 -8.52 -10.70 0.24
CA SER A 198 -9.20 -10.51 1.53
C SER A 198 -10.18 -9.34 1.53
N MET A 199 -9.78 -8.21 0.93
CA MET A 199 -10.63 -7.02 0.86
C MET A 199 -11.78 -7.19 -0.13
N MET A 200 -11.52 -7.74 -1.33
CA MET A 200 -12.58 -8.03 -2.30
C MET A 200 -13.64 -8.95 -1.72
N LYS A 201 -13.22 -10.03 -1.05
CA LYS A 201 -14.14 -10.95 -0.37
C LYS A 201 -14.99 -10.20 0.66
N SER A 202 -14.37 -9.40 1.52
CA SER A 202 -15.08 -8.64 2.56
C SER A 202 -16.13 -7.69 1.96
N ILE A 203 -15.76 -6.92 0.93
CA ILE A 203 -16.68 -6.01 0.25
C ILE A 203 -17.86 -6.79 -0.36
N LEU A 204 -17.59 -7.89 -1.05
CA LEU A 204 -18.64 -8.70 -1.66
C LEU A 204 -19.58 -9.31 -0.62
N ASP A 205 -19.04 -9.86 0.47
CA ASP A 205 -19.84 -10.43 1.56
C ASP A 205 -20.74 -9.35 2.18
N THR A 206 -20.20 -8.18 2.53
CA THR A 206 -20.97 -7.07 3.11
C THR A 206 -22.06 -6.57 2.17
N LEU A 207 -21.77 -6.44 0.87
CA LEU A 207 -22.74 -5.90 -0.07
C LEU A 207 -23.83 -6.91 -0.47
N THR A 208 -23.57 -8.21 -0.33
CA THR A 208 -24.49 -9.29 -0.72
C THR A 208 -25.15 -10.01 0.46
N GLU A 209 -24.81 -9.65 1.70
CA GLU A 209 -25.38 -10.22 2.92
C GLU A 209 -26.92 -10.18 2.87
N GLY A 210 -27.54 -11.35 3.06
CA GLY A 210 -29.01 -11.50 3.03
C GLY A 210 -29.67 -11.27 1.67
N LYS A 211 -28.92 -11.05 0.58
CA LYS A 211 -29.44 -10.69 -0.75
C LYS A 211 -29.33 -11.81 -1.80
N LYS A 212 -29.27 -13.06 -1.36
CA LYS A 212 -29.24 -14.19 -2.31
C LYS A 212 -30.54 -14.23 -3.11
N ALA A 213 -30.44 -14.07 -4.43
CA ALA A 213 -31.58 -14.20 -5.33
C ALA A 213 -31.88 -15.69 -5.62
N GLU A 214 -33.15 -16.01 -5.79
CA GLU A 214 -33.61 -17.36 -6.20
C GLU A 214 -33.18 -17.72 -7.62
N THR A 215 -32.97 -16.71 -8.48
CA THR A 215 -32.59 -16.89 -9.89
C THR A 215 -31.38 -16.02 -10.25
N THR A 216 -30.62 -16.47 -11.24
CA THR A 216 -29.54 -15.68 -11.83
C THR A 216 -30.10 -14.58 -12.74
N ASN A 217 -29.43 -13.44 -12.78
CA ASN A 217 -29.75 -12.36 -13.71
C ASN A 217 -29.10 -12.55 -15.11
N GLY A 218 -28.46 -13.70 -15.34
CA GLY A 218 -27.80 -14.04 -16.61
C GLY A 218 -26.48 -13.29 -16.87
N LYS A 219 -25.95 -12.56 -15.89
CA LYS A 219 -24.69 -11.81 -16.02
C LYS A 219 -23.50 -12.60 -15.46
N ILE A 220 -22.32 -12.24 -15.96
CA ILE A 220 -21.03 -12.76 -15.47
C ILE A 220 -20.31 -11.64 -14.73
N ASN A 221 -19.84 -11.95 -13.51
CA ASN A 221 -19.00 -11.05 -12.74
C ASN A 221 -17.54 -11.25 -13.12
N PHE A 222 -16.80 -10.15 -13.28
CA PHE A 222 -15.36 -10.16 -13.54
C PHE A 222 -14.63 -9.53 -12.35
N ILE A 223 -13.66 -10.26 -11.79
CA ILE A 223 -12.76 -9.75 -10.75
C ILE A 223 -11.37 -9.63 -11.39
N PRO A 224 -10.85 -8.41 -11.64
CA PRO A 224 -9.60 -8.23 -12.39
C PRO A 224 -8.34 -8.59 -11.58
N GLY A 225 -8.46 -8.75 -10.26
CA GLY A 225 -7.30 -8.92 -9.38
C GLY A 225 -6.58 -7.60 -9.13
N PHE A 226 -5.37 -7.70 -8.54
CA PHE A 226 -4.48 -6.55 -8.38
C PHE A 226 -3.96 -6.11 -9.77
N GLU A 227 -4.74 -5.27 -10.45
CA GLU A 227 -4.48 -4.79 -11.81
C GLU A 227 -4.11 -3.31 -11.79
N THR A 228 -2.92 -3.00 -12.31
CA THR A 228 -2.35 -1.65 -12.30
C THR A 228 -2.16 -1.06 -13.69
N TYR A 229 -2.64 -1.75 -14.72
CA TYR A 229 -2.77 -1.25 -16.08
C TYR A 229 -4.23 -0.91 -16.39
N ILE A 230 -4.55 0.39 -16.37
CA ILE A 230 -5.90 0.88 -16.64
C ILE A 230 -6.41 0.46 -18.03
N GLY A 231 -5.51 0.27 -18.99
CA GLY A 231 -5.83 -0.26 -20.32
C GLY A 231 -6.49 -1.65 -20.29
N ASN A 232 -6.05 -2.53 -19.39
CA ASN A 232 -6.59 -3.88 -19.27
C ASN A 232 -8.05 -3.86 -18.82
N LEU A 233 -8.38 -3.02 -17.82
CA LEU A 233 -9.76 -2.86 -17.35
C LEU A 233 -10.68 -2.30 -18.45
N ARG A 234 -10.19 -1.32 -19.23
CA ARG A 234 -10.94 -0.73 -20.35
C ARG A 234 -11.17 -1.75 -21.46
N GLU A 235 -10.14 -2.52 -21.81
CA GLU A 235 -10.24 -3.53 -22.86
C GLU A 235 -11.15 -4.69 -22.43
N LEU A 236 -11.07 -5.14 -21.18
CA LEU A 236 -11.97 -6.14 -20.64
C LEU A 236 -13.44 -5.70 -20.75
N LYS A 237 -13.75 -4.45 -20.35
CA LYS A 237 -15.10 -3.88 -20.48
C LYS A 237 -15.55 -3.76 -21.93
N LYS A 238 -14.65 -3.38 -22.84
CA LYS A 238 -14.96 -3.26 -24.27
C LYS A 238 -15.21 -4.62 -24.91
N SER A 239 -14.39 -5.61 -24.59
CA SER A 239 -14.51 -6.97 -25.10
C SER A 239 -15.76 -7.67 -24.57
N SER A 240 -16.11 -7.48 -23.29
CA SER A 240 -17.34 -8.07 -22.72
C SER A 240 -18.61 -7.52 -23.34
N LEU A 241 -18.63 -6.25 -23.76
CA LEU A 241 -19.74 -5.64 -24.51
C LEU A 241 -19.87 -6.12 -25.96
N ARG A 242 -18.88 -6.83 -26.51
CA ARG A 242 -18.90 -7.36 -27.89
C ARG A 242 -19.29 -8.83 -27.97
N LEU A 243 -19.17 -9.56 -26.86
CA LEU A 243 -19.40 -11.01 -26.77
C LEU A 243 -20.80 -11.36 -26.22
N ILE A 244 -21.53 -10.37 -25.71
CA ILE A 244 -22.91 -10.45 -25.20
C ILE A 244 -23.79 -9.59 -26.11
#